data_AF-A0A9X8N9W1-F1
#
_entry.id   AF-A0A9X8N9W1-F1
#
_cell.length_a   1.000
_cell.length_b   1.000
_cell.length_c   1.000
_cell.angle_alpha   90.00
_cell.angle_beta   90.00
_cell.angle_gamma   90.00
#
_symmetry.space_group_name_H-M   'P 1'
#
loop_
_entity.id
_entity.type
_entity.pdbx_description
1 polymer ?
#
loop_
_entity_poly.entity_id
_entity_poly.type
_entity_poly.pdbx_seq_one_letter_code
_entity_poly.pdbx_strand_id
1 'polypeptide(L)'
;RVLPGRTHDLTAARTHRIVATCIRLGLPVLADLGYLGAGGTFAVPQRRRPRQELTVRQKSLNKAHARLRYPVERGIARLKTWRIFRKARCSPTWLTTVAKAVLTLESYR
;
A
#
# COMPACT_ATOMS: atom_id res chain seq x y z
N ARG A 1 13.14 -8.96 -9.67
CA ARG A 1 13.04 -10.42 -9.48
C ARG A 1 11.92 -10.70 -8.47
N VAL A 2 11.11 -11.73 -8.66
CA VAL A 2 10.03 -12.08 -7.72
C VAL A 2 10.62 -12.60 -6.41
N LEU A 3 10.01 -12.23 -5.27
CA LEU A 3 10.39 -12.70 -3.93
C LEU A 3 9.36 -13.71 -3.40
N PRO A 4 9.73 -14.60 -2.46
CA PRO A 4 8.80 -15.52 -1.82
C PRO A 4 7.62 -14.77 -1.18
N GLY A 5 6.40 -15.33 -1.29
CA GLY A 5 5.18 -14.69 -0.77
C GLY A 5 5.16 -14.46 0.75
N ARG A 6 6.07 -15.08 1.51
CA ARG A 6 6.25 -14.83 2.96
C ARG A 6 7.12 -13.61 3.28
N THR A 7 7.75 -13.00 2.28
CA THR A 7 8.69 -11.91 2.50
C THR A 7 7.94 -10.69 3.02
N HIS A 8 8.39 -10.11 4.13
CA HIS A 8 7.79 -8.91 4.68
C HIS A 8 7.84 -7.76 3.66
N ASP A 9 6.76 -7.00 3.53
CA ASP A 9 6.60 -5.97 2.50
C ASP A 9 7.74 -4.94 2.53
N LEU A 10 8.14 -4.48 3.71
CA LEU A 10 9.28 -3.57 3.85
C LEU A 10 10.59 -4.17 3.31
N THR A 11 10.81 -5.46 3.53
CA THR A 11 12.00 -6.17 3.03
C THR A 11 11.96 -6.27 1.51
N ALA A 12 10.79 -6.57 0.95
CA ALA A 12 10.60 -6.59 -0.50
C ALA A 12 10.84 -5.21 -1.12
N ALA A 13 10.27 -4.16 -0.53
CA ALA A 13 10.43 -2.79 -1.00
C ALA A 13 11.88 -2.30 -0.94
N ARG A 14 12.64 -2.69 0.10
CA ARG A 14 14.08 -2.42 0.19
C ARG A 14 14.88 -3.20 -0.86
N THR A 15 14.58 -4.49 -1.03
CA THR A 15 15.23 -5.34 -2.04
C THR A 15 15.04 -4.80 -3.45
N HIS A 16 13.87 -4.22 -3.72
CA HIS A 16 13.55 -3.58 -5.00
C HIS A 16 13.88 -2.08 -5.06
N ARG A 17 14.62 -1.55 -4.07
CA ARG A 17 15.07 -0.15 -4.00
C ARG A 17 13.94 0.89 -4.05
N ILE A 18 12.70 0.51 -3.75
CA ILE A 18 11.54 1.40 -3.75
C ILE A 18 11.75 2.49 -2.70
N VAL A 19 12.09 2.10 -1.46
CA VAL A 19 12.32 3.03 -0.35
C VAL A 19 13.44 4.02 -0.70
N ALA A 20 14.59 3.52 -1.16
CA ALA A 20 15.73 4.35 -1.53
C ALA A 20 15.40 5.31 -2.68
N THR A 21 14.60 4.86 -3.66
CA THR A 21 14.19 5.68 -4.81
C THR A 21 13.26 6.80 -4.37
N CYS A 22 12.25 6.52 -3.55
CA CYS A 22 11.36 7.55 -3.01
C CYS A 22 12.11 8.59 -2.19
N ILE A 23 13.06 8.17 -1.35
CA ILE A 23 13.90 9.09 -0.57
C ILE A 23 14.76 9.96 -1.48
N ARG A 24 15.47 9.35 -2.44
CA ARG A 24 16.34 10.07 -3.39
C ARG A 24 15.56 11.10 -4.22
N LEU A 25 14.32 10.79 -4.58
CA LEU A 25 13.45 11.67 -5.36
C LEU A 25 12.61 12.64 -4.50
N GLY A 26 12.74 12.59 -3.18
CA GLY A 26 11.93 13.42 -2.27
C GLY A 26 10.43 13.13 -2.34
N LEU A 27 10.02 11.93 -2.79
CA LEU A 27 8.62 11.56 -2.97
C LEU A 27 7.98 11.22 -1.63
N PRO A 28 6.99 11.99 -1.13
CA PRO A 28 6.27 11.65 0.08
C PRO A 28 5.40 10.41 -0.15
N VAL A 29 5.46 9.45 0.77
CA VAL A 29 4.71 8.18 0.67
C VAL A 29 3.84 7.96 1.90
N LEU A 30 2.54 7.70 1.69
CA LEU A 30 1.59 7.33 2.75
C LEU A 30 1.47 5.81 2.83
N ALA A 31 2.26 5.19 3.71
CA ALA A 31 2.35 3.74 3.84
C ALA A 31 1.58 3.21 5.06
N ASP A 32 1.26 1.92 5.07
CA ASP A 32 0.63 1.26 6.21
C ASP A 32 1.68 0.78 7.22
N LEU A 33 1.21 0.14 8.29
CA LEU A 33 2.07 -0.40 9.33
C LEU A 33 3.03 -1.49 8.84
N GLY A 34 2.81 -2.12 7.68
CA GLY A 34 3.73 -3.07 7.07
C GLY A 34 5.04 -2.42 6.59
N TYR A 35 5.06 -1.09 6.49
CA TYR A 35 6.26 -0.30 6.15
C TYR A 35 6.86 0.41 7.36
N LEU A 36 6.43 0.05 8.58
CA LEU A 36 7.02 0.59 9.80
C LEU A 36 8.54 0.37 9.80
N GLY A 37 9.29 1.47 9.92
CA GLY A 37 10.75 1.46 9.85
C GLY A 37 11.34 1.78 8.47
N ALA A 38 10.51 2.08 7.45
CA ALA A 38 11.00 2.59 6.16
C ALA A 38 11.79 3.90 6.28
N GLY A 39 11.29 4.83 7.10
CA GLY A 39 11.93 6.13 7.36
C GLY A 39 11.90 7.09 6.17
N GLY A 40 12.61 8.21 6.31
CA GLY A 40 12.73 9.22 5.25
C GLY A 40 11.38 9.82 4.86
N THR A 41 10.98 9.62 3.62
CA THR A 41 9.75 10.21 3.06
C THR A 41 8.49 9.38 3.33
N PHE A 42 8.60 8.24 4.03
CA PHE A 42 7.47 7.37 4.34
C PHE A 42 6.78 7.78 5.63
N ALA A 43 5.54 8.25 5.51
CA ALA A 43 4.62 8.50 6.62
C ALA A 43 3.76 7.25 6.87
N VAL A 44 3.91 6.67 8.06
CA VAL A 44 3.12 5.54 8.56
C VAL A 44 2.26 5.97 9.75
N PRO A 45 1.09 5.35 9.98
CA PRO A 45 0.26 5.72 11.12
C PRO A 45 0.94 5.30 12.43
N GLN A 46 0.61 5.99 13.52
CA GLN A 46 1.14 5.65 14.83
C GLN A 46 0.55 4.31 15.31
N ARG A 47 1.43 3.34 15.54
CA ARG A 47 1.06 2.04 16.10
C ARG A 47 0.80 2.14 17.61
N ARG A 48 -0.31 1.54 18.08
CA ARG A 48 -0.59 1.37 19.51
C ARG A 48 0.43 0.41 20.13
N ARG A 49 1.08 0.80 21.23
CA ARG A 49 1.99 -0.08 21.98
C ARG A 49 1.20 -0.88 23.03
N PRO A 50 1.67 -2.07 23.44
CA PRO A 50 1.04 -2.82 24.52
C PRO A 50 0.89 -1.95 25.77
N ARG A 51 -0.29 -1.97 26.39
CA ARG A 51 -0.61 -1.18 27.60
C ARG A 51 -0.49 0.35 27.45
N GLN A 52 -0.43 0.87 26.23
CA GLN A 52 -0.39 2.31 25.97
C GLN A 52 -1.47 2.73 24.99
N GLU A 53 -2.40 3.56 25.46
CA GLU A 53 -3.40 4.24 24.65
C GLU A 53 -2.74 5.23 23.68
N LEU A 54 -3.34 5.39 22.50
CA LEU A 54 -2.96 6.52 21.62
C LEU A 54 -3.52 7.81 22.22
N THR A 55 -2.69 8.84 22.26
CA THR A 55 -3.12 10.20 22.63
C THR A 55 -4.17 10.70 21.64
N VAL A 56 -4.98 11.68 22.06
CA VAL A 56 -5.98 12.34 21.19
C VAL A 56 -5.34 12.86 19.90
N ARG A 57 -4.14 13.46 20.01
CA ARG A 57 -3.37 13.95 18.86
C ARG A 57 -2.97 12.83 17.90
N GLN A 58 -2.46 11.71 18.42
CA GLN A 58 -2.10 10.55 17.60
C GLN A 58 -3.33 9.92 16.93
N LYS A 59 -4.47 9.83 17.63
CA LYS A 59 -5.74 9.37 17.06
C LYS A 59 -6.19 10.28 15.91
N SER A 60 -6.07 11.61 16.08
CA SER A 60 -6.40 12.58 15.03
C SER A 60 -5.49 12.45 13.79
N LEU A 61 -4.18 12.34 14.00
CA LEU A 61 -3.22 12.12 12.90
C LEU A 61 -3.50 10.81 12.16
N ASN A 62 -3.76 9.71 12.87
CA ASN A 62 -4.11 8.44 12.26
C ASN A 62 -5.42 8.54 11.46
N LYS A 63 -6.41 9.30 11.93
CA LYS A 63 -7.66 9.53 11.20
C LYS A 63 -7.44 10.31 9.91
N ALA A 64 -6.59 11.34 9.94
CA ALA A 64 -6.21 12.07 8.74
C ALA A 64 -5.44 11.18 7.75
N HIS A 65 -4.48 10.39 8.24
CA HIS A 65 -3.71 9.44 7.44
C HIS A 65 -4.62 8.39 6.77
N ALA A 66 -5.57 7.81 7.51
CA ALA A 66 -6.55 6.86 6.98
C ALA A 66 -7.45 7.49 5.91
N ARG A 67 -7.89 8.74 6.09
CA ARG A 67 -8.68 9.47 5.07
C ARG A 67 -7.91 9.66 3.77
N LEU A 68 -6.62 9.98 3.84
CA LEU A 68 -5.78 10.13 2.65
C LEU A 68 -5.52 8.78 1.94
N ARG A 69 -5.48 7.68 2.69
CA ARG A 69 -5.33 6.33 2.13
C ARG A 69 -6.62 5.72 1.58
N TYR A 70 -7.77 6.16 2.07
CA TYR A 70 -9.07 5.60 1.73
C TYR A 70 -9.31 5.39 0.22
N PRO A 71 -8.96 6.32 -0.70
CA PRO A 71 -9.15 6.11 -2.13
C PRO A 71 -8.41 4.88 -2.67
N VAL A 72 -7.15 4.68 -2.24
CA VAL A 72 -6.32 3.53 -2.65
C VAL A 72 -6.91 2.24 -2.11
N GLU A 73 -7.31 2.23 -0.83
CA GLU A 73 -7.89 1.05 -0.18
C GLU A 73 -9.23 0.66 -0.81
N ARG A 74 -10.06 1.67 -1.13
CA ARG A 74 -11.33 1.46 -1.86
C ARG A 74 -11.09 0.89 -3.25
N GLY A 75 -10.10 1.41 -3.99
CA GLY A 75 -9.72 0.89 -5.30
C GLY A 75 -9.29 -0.58 -5.23
N ILE A 76 -8.44 -0.94 -4.27
CA ILE A 76 -8.01 -2.34 -4.05
C ILE A 76 -9.20 -3.22 -3.65
N ALA A 77 -10.07 -2.75 -2.76
CA ALA A 77 -11.27 -3.48 -2.36
C ALA A 77 -12.18 -3.76 -3.56
N ARG A 78 -12.32 -2.79 -4.46
CA ARG A 78 -13.06 -2.95 -5.71
C ARG A 78 -12.41 -3.97 -6.63
N LEU A 79 -11.10 -3.90 -6.84
CA LEU A 79 -10.38 -4.90 -7.63
C LEU A 79 -10.56 -6.32 -7.08
N LYS A 80 -10.60 -6.49 -5.76
CA LYS A 80 -10.84 -7.80 -5.12
C LYS A 80 -12.22 -8.39 -5.41
N THR A 81 -13.22 -7.60 -5.82
CA THR A 81 -14.55 -8.14 -6.21
C THR A 81 -14.53 -8.82 -7.58
N TRP A 82 -13.55 -8.52 -8.42
CA TRP A 82 -13.44 -9.10 -9.75
C TRP A 82 -12.85 -10.51 -9.70
N ARG A 83 -13.65 -11.52 -10.09
CA ARG A 83 -13.27 -12.94 -10.06
C ARG A 83 -12.01 -13.26 -10.88
N ILE A 84 -11.72 -12.47 -11.92
CA ILE A 84 -10.54 -12.62 -12.78
C ILE A 84 -9.22 -12.52 -12.00
N PHE A 85 -9.19 -11.77 -10.89
CA PHE A 85 -8.00 -11.67 -10.04
C PHE A 85 -7.86 -12.79 -9.00
N ARG A 86 -8.90 -13.59 -8.75
CA ARG A 86 -8.92 -14.58 -7.66
C ARG A 86 -7.82 -15.65 -7.78
N LYS A 87 -7.46 -16.01 -9.01
CA LYS A 87 -6.41 -17.01 -9.32
C LYS A 87 -5.26 -16.41 -10.12
N ALA A 88 -5.09 -15.09 -10.09
CA ALA A 88 -4.04 -14.45 -10.86
C ALA A 88 -2.66 -14.79 -10.27
N ARG A 89 -2.10 -15.91 -10.76
CA ARG A 89 -0.72 -16.34 -10.53
C ARG A 89 0.18 -16.04 -11.73
N CYS A 90 -0.36 -15.31 -12.70
CA CYS A 90 0.22 -15.13 -14.03
C CYS A 90 1.06 -13.86 -14.15
N SER A 91 1.84 -13.81 -15.24
CA SER A 91 2.73 -12.73 -15.66
C SER A 91 2.27 -11.32 -15.23
N PRO A 92 3.15 -10.51 -14.61
CA PRO A 92 2.86 -9.12 -14.25
C PRO A 92 2.29 -8.30 -15.41
N THR A 93 2.73 -8.57 -16.65
CA THR A 93 2.25 -7.87 -17.87
C THR A 93 0.77 -8.13 -18.15
N TRP A 94 0.32 -9.37 -17.99
CA TRP A 94 -1.11 -9.71 -18.16
C TRP A 94 -1.94 -9.07 -17.06
N LEU A 95 -1.47 -9.14 -15.81
CA LEU A 95 -2.10 -8.50 -14.66
C LEU A 95 -2.28 -6.99 -14.88
N THR A 96 -1.27 -6.29 -15.39
CA THR A 96 -1.37 -4.86 -15.72
C THR A 96 -2.43 -4.60 -16.78
N THR A 97 -2.49 -5.43 -17.81
CA THR A 97 -3.49 -5.28 -18.90
C THR A 97 -4.91 -5.45 -18.37
N VAL A 98 -5.17 -6.49 -17.57
CA VAL A 98 -6.48 -6.74 -16.95
C VAL A 98 -6.84 -5.63 -15.97
N ALA A 99 -5.89 -5.15 -15.15
CA ALA A 99 -6.12 -4.04 -14.23
C ALA A 99 -6.53 -2.76 -14.97
N LYS A 100 -5.91 -2.44 -16.11
CA LYS A 100 -6.31 -1.32 -16.97
C LYS A 100 -7.72 -1.50 -17.51
N ALA A 101 -8.05 -2.67 -18.04
CA ALA A 101 -9.38 -2.95 -18.57
C ALA A 101 -10.47 -2.82 -17.48
N VAL A 102 -10.23 -3.34 -16.28
CA VAL A 102 -11.14 -3.20 -15.14
C VAL A 102 -11.28 -1.74 -14.72
N LEU A 103 -10.19 -0.96 -14.67
CA LEU A 103 -10.26 0.47 -14.37
C LEU A 103 -11.15 1.22 -15.36
N THR A 104 -11.03 0.91 -16.65
CA THR A 104 -11.90 1.45 -17.70
C THR A 104 -13.37 1.14 -17.41
N LEU A 105 -13.70 -0.14 -17.15
CA LEU A 105 -15.08 -0.56 -16.86
C LEU A 105 -15.67 0.09 -15.60
N GLU A 106 -14.86 0.28 -14.55
CA GLU A 106 -15.30 0.97 -13.32
C GLU A 106 -15.50 2.47 -13.52
N SER A 107 -14.83 3.08 -14.50
CA SER A 107 -14.94 4.51 -14.80
C SER A 107 -16.14 4.86 -15.68
N TYR A 108 -16.70 3.87 -16.39
CA TYR A 108 -17.91 4.01 -17.20
C TYR A 108 -19.20 3.68 -16.44
N ARG A 109 -19.11 3.34 -15.15
CA ARG A 109 -20.25 2.97 -14.31
C ARG A 109 -20.75 4.17 -13.51
#